data_AF-A0A1F5ZXM9-F1
#
_entry.id   AF-A0A1F5ZXM9-F1
#
_cell.length_a   1.000
_cell.length_b   1.000
_cell.length_c   1.000
_cell.angle_alpha   90.00
_cell.angle_beta   90.00
_cell.angle_gamma   90.00
#
_symmetry.space_group_name_H-M   'P 1'
#
loop_
_entity.id
_entity.type
_entity.pdbx_description
1 polymer ?
#
loop_
_entity_poly.entity_id
_entity_poly.type
_entity_poly.pdbx_seq_one_letter_code
_entity_poly.pdbx_strand_id
1 'polypeptide(L)'
;MNCKLYFDSSDSFNIIVRLYKQDKLLVEKTKLQKFTSQALLPLINQVCQTAKIKITHISAVEFNTGPGSYTGLKVGAAIANTLGWFLKIPVNGKINIPIEPVYQ
;
A
#
# COMPACT_ATOMS: atom_id res chain seq x y z
N MET A 1 2.42 12.56 13.74
CA MET A 1 1.21 11.69 13.68
C MET A 1 1.66 10.34 13.15
N ASN A 2 1.29 9.23 13.79
CA ASN A 2 1.73 7.89 13.41
C ASN A 2 0.61 7.20 12.59
N CYS A 3 0.66 7.37 11.27
CA CYS A 3 -0.31 6.78 10.36
C CYS A 3 0.36 5.68 9.51
N LYS A 4 -0.22 4.49 9.48
CA LYS A 4 0.32 3.35 8.74
C LYS A 4 -0.57 3.04 7.54
N LEU A 5 0.02 3.01 6.35
CA LEU A 5 -0.65 2.61 5.11
C LEU A 5 -0.49 1.11 4.94
N TYR A 6 -1.58 0.39 4.66
CA TYR A 6 -1.55 -1.00 4.22
C TYR A 6 -2.25 -1.12 2.86
N PHE A 7 -1.75 -1.98 1.98
CA PHE A 7 -2.53 -2.40 0.81
C PHE A 7 -2.32 -3.85 0.42
N ASP A 8 -3.33 -4.42 -0.23
CA ASP A 8 -3.30 -5.77 -0.78
C ASP A 8 -3.67 -5.72 -2.26
N SER A 9 -2.78 -6.25 -3.09
CA SER A 9 -2.93 -6.42 -4.54
C SER A 9 -2.55 -7.83 -4.98
N SER A 10 -2.59 -8.81 -4.06
CA SER A 10 -2.28 -10.20 -4.37
C SER A 10 -3.35 -10.86 -5.25
N ASP A 11 -4.58 -10.34 -5.23
CA ASP A 11 -5.67 -10.78 -6.11
C ASP A 11 -5.72 -9.96 -7.41
N SER A 12 -6.07 -10.60 -8.52
CA SER A 12 -6.08 -9.95 -9.84
C SER A 12 -7.26 -8.99 -10.05
N PHE A 13 -8.29 -9.05 -9.20
CA PHE A 13 -9.53 -8.28 -9.33
C PHE A 13 -9.92 -7.52 -8.06
N ASN A 14 -9.27 -7.78 -6.93
CA ASN A 14 -9.58 -7.18 -5.65
C ASN A 14 -8.37 -6.41 -5.11
N ILE A 15 -8.55 -5.09 -4.96
CA ILE A 15 -7.52 -4.20 -4.41
C ILE A 15 -8.05 -3.63 -3.10
N ILE A 16 -7.30 -3.83 -2.03
CA ILE A 16 -7.66 -3.33 -0.70
C ILE A 16 -6.63 -2.29 -0.29
N VAL A 17 -7.06 -1.14 0.22
CA VAL A 17 -6.19 -0.15 0.84
C VAL A 17 -6.76 0.24 2.18
N ARG A 18 -5.92 0.23 3.20
CA ARG A 18 -6.26 0.56 4.59
C ARG A 18 -5.32 1.63 5.11
N LEU A 19 -5.85 2.51 5.93
CA LEU A 19 -5.06 3.47 6.68
C LEU A 19 -5.36 3.28 8.17
N TYR A 20 -4.31 3.10 8.95
CA TYR A 20 -4.36 2.96 10.38
C TYR A 20 -3.80 4.21 11.05
N LYS A 21 -4.34 4.55 12.23
CA LYS A 21 -3.81 5.58 13.12
C LYS A 21 -3.77 5.00 14.53
N GLN A 22 -2.59 4.93 15.14
CA GLN A 22 -2.41 4.29 16.46
C GLN A 22 -3.01 2.87 16.49
N ASP A 23 -2.71 2.08 15.46
CA ASP A 23 -3.19 0.69 15.26
C ASP A 23 -4.70 0.51 15.10
N LYS A 24 -5.48 1.60 15.14
CA LYS A 24 -6.92 1.58 14.81
C LYS A 24 -7.10 1.83 13.33
N LEU A 25 -7.93 1.00 12.68
CA LEU A 25 -8.35 1.22 11.31
C LEU A 25 -9.13 2.54 11.22
N LEU A 26 -8.66 3.47 10.38
CA LEU A 26 -9.27 4.77 10.18
C LEU A 26 -10.12 4.81 8.91
N VAL A 27 -9.60 4.26 7.81
CA VAL A 27 -10.29 4.17 6.52
C VAL A 27 -9.89 2.86 5.84
N GLU A 28 -10.85 2.18 5.26
CA GLU A 28 -10.64 1.10 4.29
C GLU A 28 -11.35 1.46 2.99
N LYS A 29 -10.72 1.18 1.86
CA LYS A 29 -11.37 1.18 0.56
C LYS A 29 -10.99 -0.07 -0.20
N THR A 30 -11.99 -0.63 -0.85
CA THR A 30 -11.86 -1.81 -1.71
C THR A 30 -12.29 -1.44 -3.12
N LYS A 31 -11.54 -1.91 -4.12
CA LYS A 31 -11.87 -1.75 -5.53
C LYS A 31 -11.91 -3.10 -6.21
N LEU A 32 -13.09 -3.47 -6.70
CA LEU A 32 -13.32 -4.67 -7.49
C LEU A 32 -13.16 -4.34 -8.97
N GLN A 33 -11.95 -4.50 -9.47
CA GLN A 33 -11.60 -4.34 -10.89
C GLN A 33 -10.30 -5.08 -11.19
N LYS A 34 -10.07 -5.42 -12.47
CA LYS A 34 -8.78 -5.96 -12.89
C LYS A 34 -7.64 -5.01 -12.46
N PHE A 35 -6.62 -5.56 -11.80
CA PHE A 35 -5.47 -4.78 -11.35
C PHE A 35 -4.74 -4.19 -12.56
N THR A 36 -4.49 -2.88 -12.51
CA THR A 36 -3.65 -2.15 -13.46
C THR A 36 -2.73 -1.21 -12.68
N SER A 37 -1.64 -0.78 -13.30
CA SER A 37 -0.73 0.22 -12.69
C SER A 37 -1.42 1.51 -12.27
N GLN A 38 -2.55 1.85 -12.90
CA GLN A 38 -3.32 3.05 -12.61
C GLN A 38 -4.38 2.84 -11.52
N ALA A 39 -4.53 1.65 -10.93
CA ALA A 39 -5.60 1.37 -9.98
C ALA A 39 -5.26 1.69 -8.52
N LEU A 40 -4.03 1.37 -8.08
CA LEU A 40 -3.65 1.43 -6.67
C LEU A 40 -3.39 2.86 -6.17
N LEU A 41 -2.62 3.67 -6.92
CA LEU A 41 -2.28 5.05 -6.50
C LEU A 41 -3.52 5.94 -6.30
N PRO A 42 -4.53 5.94 -7.20
CA PRO A 42 -5.76 6.68 -6.94
C PRO A 42 -6.50 6.21 -5.69
N LEU A 43 -6.50 4.90 -5.42
CA LEU A 43 -7.16 4.35 -4.22
C LEU A 43 -6.45 4.78 -2.93
N ILE A 44 -5.11 4.79 -2.92
CA ILE A 44 -4.30 5.36 -1.82
C ILE A 44 -4.63 6.84 -1.62
N ASN A 45 -4.70 7.62 -2.70
CA ASN A 45 -5.05 9.04 -2.62
C ASN A 45 -6.45 9.26 -2.05
N GLN A 46 -7.44 8.48 -2.49
CA GLN A 46 -8.81 8.53 -1.95
C GLN A 46 -8.87 8.19 -0.46
N VAL A 47 -8.09 7.21 0.01
CA VAL A 47 -7.98 6.86 1.44
C VAL A 47 -7.38 8.03 2.23
N CYS A 48 -6.30 8.63 1.74
CA CYS A 48 -5.67 9.80 2.38
C CYS A 48 -6.62 11.01 2.45
N GLN A 49 -7.33 11.30 1.36
CA GLN A 49 -8.33 12.38 1.30
C GLN A 49 -9.49 12.14 2.26
N THR A 50 -10.01 10.91 2.32
CA THR A 50 -11.11 10.53 3.23
C THR A 50 -10.69 10.71 4.69
N ALA A 51 -9.45 10.32 5.02
CA ALA A 51 -8.86 10.50 6.35
C ALA A 51 -8.39 11.94 6.63
N LYS A 52 -8.48 12.84 5.65
CA LYS A 52 -7.99 14.23 5.71
C LYS A 52 -6.52 14.33 6.13
N ILE A 53 -5.68 13.40 5.66
CA ILE A 53 -4.23 13.43 5.88
C ILE A 53 -3.48 13.66 4.57
N LYS A 54 -2.33 14.34 4.67
CA LYS A 54 -1.33 14.35 3.58
C LYS A 54 -0.55 13.03 3.57
N ILE A 55 -0.09 12.60 2.39
CA ILE A 55 0.76 11.42 2.21
C ILE A 55 2.02 11.47 3.10
N THR A 56 2.55 12.67 3.36
CA THR A 56 3.72 12.91 4.22
C THR A 56 3.48 12.64 5.71
N HIS A 57 2.24 12.36 6.14
CA HIS A 57 1.94 11.92 7.50
C HIS A 57 2.02 10.40 7.67
N ILE A 58 2.20 9.65 6.58
CA ILE A 58 2.41 8.21 6.65
C ILE A 58 3.80 7.97 7.23
N SER A 59 3.86 7.16 8.27
CA SER A 59 5.07 6.80 9.01
C SER A 59 5.57 5.39 8.71
N ALA A 60 4.74 4.57 8.05
CA ALA A 60 5.08 3.21 7.62
C ALA A 60 4.17 2.77 6.47
N VAL A 61 4.70 1.95 5.57
CA VAL A 61 3.93 1.25 4.53
C VAL A 61 4.03 -0.25 4.78
N GLU A 62 2.91 -0.93 4.71
CA GLU A 62 2.83 -2.38 4.70
C GLU A 62 2.07 -2.81 3.44
N PHE A 63 2.44 -3.95 2.89
CA PHE A 63 1.67 -4.57 1.82
C PHE A 63 1.78 -6.09 1.86
N ASN A 64 0.80 -6.77 1.28
CA ASN A 64 0.84 -8.21 1.10
C ASN A 64 1.93 -8.58 0.08
N THR A 65 2.95 -9.32 0.52
CA THR A 65 4.07 -9.75 -0.35
C THR A 65 3.75 -11.00 -1.16
N GLY A 66 2.57 -11.60 -1.01
CA GLY A 66 2.17 -12.83 -1.71
C GLY A 66 2.38 -14.12 -0.90
N PRO A 67 2.21 -15.30 -1.54
CA PRO A 67 2.06 -15.52 -2.99
C PRO A 67 0.80 -14.91 -3.61
N GLY A 68 0.82 -14.63 -4.92
CA GLY A 68 -0.34 -14.06 -5.64
C GLY A 68 -0.03 -13.53 -7.04
N SER A 69 -0.92 -12.67 -7.55
CA SER A 69 -0.90 -12.09 -8.90
C SER A 69 0.44 -11.44 -9.22
N TYR A 70 1.13 -11.94 -10.26
CA TYR A 70 2.41 -11.40 -10.69
C TYR A 70 2.36 -9.88 -10.94
N THR A 71 1.39 -9.41 -11.73
CA THR A 71 1.23 -7.99 -12.03
C THR A 71 0.87 -7.19 -10.79
N GLY A 72 -0.10 -7.68 -10.00
CA GLY A 72 -0.58 -6.99 -8.80
C GLY A 72 0.50 -6.82 -7.74
N LEU A 73 1.25 -7.89 -7.46
CA LEU A 73 2.32 -7.88 -6.47
C LEU A 73 3.57 -7.12 -6.93
N LYS A 74 3.98 -7.28 -8.20
CA LYS A 74 5.15 -6.56 -8.74
C LYS A 74 4.94 -5.05 -8.71
N VAL A 75 3.77 -4.59 -9.16
CA VAL A 75 3.43 -3.16 -9.13
C VAL A 75 3.20 -2.68 -7.70
N GLY A 76 2.54 -3.48 -6.86
CA GLY A 76 2.35 -3.16 -5.44
C GLY A 76 3.68 -2.96 -4.72
N ALA A 77 4.63 -3.88 -4.88
CA ALA A 77 5.97 -3.78 -4.32
C ALA A 77 6.73 -2.55 -4.84
N ALA A 78 6.66 -2.26 -6.13
CA ALA A 78 7.29 -1.06 -6.71
C ALA A 78 6.74 0.22 -6.06
N ILE A 79 5.43 0.32 -5.88
CA ILE A 79 4.78 1.46 -5.22
C ILE A 79 5.18 1.54 -3.74
N ALA A 80 5.16 0.42 -3.00
CA ALA A 80 5.54 0.37 -1.59
C ALA A 80 6.98 0.86 -1.38
N ASN A 81 7.92 0.26 -2.13
CA ASN A 81 9.34 0.59 -2.05
C ASN A 81 9.61 2.04 -2.45
N THR A 82 8.93 2.55 -3.49
CA THR A 82 9.07 3.96 -3.91
C THR A 82 8.57 4.92 -2.83
N LEU A 83 7.42 4.63 -2.22
CA LEU A 83 6.89 5.43 -1.11
C LEU A 83 7.82 5.40 0.10
N GLY A 84 8.33 4.21 0.46
CA GLY A 84 9.29 4.02 1.55
C GLY A 84 10.56 4.83 1.35
N TRP A 85 11.15 4.76 0.16
CA TRP A 85 12.35 5.53 -0.20
C TRP A 85 12.08 7.04 -0.20
N PHE A 86 11.01 7.50 -0.85
CA PHE A 86 10.68 8.91 -0.97
C PHE A 86 10.37 9.57 0.38
N LEU A 87 9.60 8.88 1.23
CA LEU A 87 9.21 9.38 2.55
C LEU A 87 10.23 9.05 3.65
N LYS A 88 11.26 8.25 3.36
CA LYS A 88 12.24 7.73 4.32
C LYS A 88 11.58 6.98 5.49
N ILE A 89 10.63 6.12 5.15
CA ILE A 89 9.84 5.34 6.12
C ILE A 89 10.01 3.83 5.89
N PRO A 90 9.79 2.99 6.92
CA PRO A 90 9.85 1.55 6.76
C PRO A 90 8.77 1.02 5.82
N VAL A 91 9.14 -0.02 5.06
CA VAL A 91 8.26 -0.87 4.25
C VAL A 91 8.32 -2.28 4.80
N ASN A 92 7.20 -2.84 5.22
CA ASN A 92 7.12 -4.15 5.88
C ASN A 92 8.19 -4.33 6.98
N GLY A 93 8.40 -3.27 7.79
CA GLY A 93 9.36 -3.25 8.89
C GLY A 93 10.83 -3.03 8.52
N LYS A 94 11.19 -2.85 7.24
CA LYS A 94 12.58 -2.60 6.80
C LYS A 94 12.76 -1.18 6.27
N ILE A 95 13.90 -0.56 6.55
CA ILE A 95 14.27 0.78 6.07
C ILE A 95 15.40 0.66 5.06
N ASN A 96 15.31 1.38 3.93
CA ASN A 96 16.31 1.40 2.84
C ASN A 96 16.65 0.02 2.24
N ILE A 97 15.79 -0.98 2.44
CA ILE A 97 15.93 -2.31 1.85
C ILE A 97 14.67 -2.57 1.02
N PRO A 98 14.80 -2.77 -0.30
CA PRO A 98 13.66 -3.15 -1.14
C PRO A 98 13.00 -4.44 -0.65
N ILE A 99 11.67 -4.44 -0.63
CA ILE A 99 10.87 -5.64 -0.36
C ILE A 99 10.49 -6.30 -1.69
N GLU A 100 10.89 -7.55 -1.85
CA GLU A 100 10.55 -8.36 -3.01
C GLU A 100 9.25 -9.15 -2.76
N PRO A 101 8.33 -9.19 -3.73
CA PRO A 101 7.14 -10.03 -3.64
C PRO A 101 7.44 -11.49 -4.01
N VAL A 102 6.62 -12.38 -3.49
CA VAL A 102 6.54 -13.79 -3.84
C VAL A 102 5.35 -13.98 -4.78
N TYR A 103 5.56 -14.58 -5.92
CA TYR A 103 4.50 -14.81 -6.92
C TYR A 103 3.90 -16.20 -6.77
N GLN A 104 2.70 -16.40 -7.33
CA GLN A 104 2.11 -17.72 -7.55
C GLN A 104 2.44 -18.25 -8.95
#